data_AF-A0A5B6Z269-F1
#
_entry.id   AF-A0A5B6Z269-F1
#
_cell.length_a   1.000
_cell.length_b   1.000
_cell.length_c   1.000
_cell.angle_alpha   90.00
_cell.angle_beta   90.00
_cell.angle_gamma   90.00
#
_symmetry.space_group_name_H-M   'P 1'
#
loop_
_entity.id
_entity.type
_entity.pdbx_description
1 polymer ?
#
loop_
_entity_poly.entity_id
_entity_poly.type
_entity_poly.pdbx_seq_one_letter_code
_entity_poly.pdbx_strand_id
1 'polypeptide(L)'
;MIIKVQSVLLFGLYIVPLIIAHRSIKCDRSCGSKRLTFPFGFSSGCSIHLNCTPDGAIVIHDFPVQTVTSDSILINLPAECGRSIDAFHHLFGKNYAPTSHNGILLQNCSTPI
;
A
#
# COMPACT_ATOMS: atom_id res chain seq x y z
N MET A 1 42.23 -38.31 -13.24
CA MET A 1 41.73 -37.77 -11.95
C MET A 1 41.46 -36.26 -11.99
N ILE A 2 42.21 -35.48 -12.78
CA ILE A 2 42.09 -34.02 -12.91
C ILE A 2 40.78 -33.53 -13.59
N ILE A 3 40.26 -34.28 -14.59
CA ILE A 3 39.04 -33.90 -15.34
C ILE A 3 37.78 -33.93 -14.45
N LYS A 4 37.68 -34.90 -13.52
CA LYS A 4 36.57 -34.98 -12.56
C LYS A 4 36.56 -33.80 -11.59
N VAL A 5 37.74 -33.33 -11.16
CA VAL A 5 37.89 -32.20 -10.24
C VAL A 5 37.44 -30.90 -10.91
N GLN A 6 37.78 -30.72 -12.18
CA GLN A 6 37.43 -29.54 -12.98
C GLN A 6 35.92 -29.45 -13.26
N SER A 7 35.26 -30.58 -13.57
CA SER A 7 33.80 -30.64 -13.72
C SER A 7 33.05 -30.39 -12.41
N VAL A 8 33.56 -30.86 -11.26
CA VAL A 8 32.97 -30.60 -9.94
C VAL A 8 33.09 -29.12 -9.56
N LEU A 9 34.22 -28.49 -9.86
CA LEU A 9 34.45 -27.04 -9.66
C LEU A 9 33.51 -26.18 -10.53
N LEU A 10 33.31 -26.56 -11.79
CA LEU A 10 32.40 -25.88 -12.71
C LEU A 10 30.93 -26.03 -12.31
N PHE A 11 30.52 -27.21 -11.82
CA PHE A 11 29.17 -27.40 -11.28
C PHE A 11 28.98 -26.54 -10.03
N GLY A 12 29.94 -26.55 -9.09
CA GLY A 12 29.90 -25.76 -7.87
C GLY A 12 29.73 -24.25 -8.11
N LEU A 13 30.41 -23.67 -9.11
CA LEU A 13 30.25 -22.25 -9.44
C LEU A 13 28.86 -21.90 -10.00
N TYR A 14 28.20 -22.84 -10.70
CA TYR A 14 26.90 -22.61 -11.34
C TYR A 14 25.70 -22.71 -10.40
N ILE A 15 25.77 -23.51 -9.33
CA ILE A 15 24.67 -23.63 -8.34
C ILE A 15 24.73 -22.60 -7.19
N VAL A 16 25.84 -21.88 -7.02
CA VAL A 16 26.02 -20.98 -5.86
C VAL A 16 25.12 -19.72 -5.84
N PRO A 17 24.57 -19.15 -6.93
CA PRO A 17 23.75 -17.94 -6.79
C PRO A 17 22.26 -18.19 -6.47
N LEU A 18 21.83 -19.40 -6.11
CA LEU A 18 20.39 -19.68 -5.89
C LEU A 18 19.84 -19.34 -4.50
N ILE A 19 20.65 -18.83 -3.58
CA ILE A 19 20.20 -18.44 -2.24
C ILE A 19 20.23 -16.92 -2.09
N ILE A 20 19.55 -16.21 -2.98
CA ILE A 20 19.12 -14.84 -2.67
C ILE A 20 17.98 -14.99 -1.67
N ALA A 21 18.31 -14.93 -0.39
CA ALA A 21 17.30 -14.85 0.67
C ALA A 21 16.54 -13.53 0.49
N HIS A 22 15.36 -13.60 -0.14
CA HIS A 22 14.44 -12.47 -0.18
C HIS A 22 14.06 -12.12 1.26
N ARG A 23 14.64 -11.04 1.78
CA ARG A 23 14.29 -10.52 3.10
C ARG A 23 12.81 -10.13 3.01
N SER A 24 11.94 -10.91 3.64
CA SER A 24 10.52 -10.58 3.71
C SER A 24 10.39 -9.21 4.38
N ILE A 25 9.98 -8.21 3.61
CA ILE A 25 9.75 -6.87 4.13
C ILE A 25 8.53 -6.99 5.03
N LYS A 26 8.74 -6.84 6.33
CA LYS A 26 7.67 -6.94 7.32
C LYS A 26 6.70 -5.78 7.13
N CYS A 27 5.41 -6.09 7.02
CA CYS A 27 4.36 -5.08 7.10
C CYS A 27 4.26 -4.54 8.53
N ASP A 28 4.72 -3.30 8.74
CA ASP A 28 4.38 -2.50 9.92
C ASP A 28 2.91 -2.09 9.88
N ARG A 29 2.21 -2.32 11.00
CA ARG A 29 0.76 -2.13 11.13
C ARG A 29 0.42 -1.23 12.30
N SER A 30 1.40 -0.58 12.90
CA SER A 30 1.22 0.30 14.05
C SER A 30 1.31 1.76 13.64
N CYS A 31 0.38 2.57 14.12
CA CYS A 31 0.37 4.02 13.97
C CYS A 31 -0.13 4.64 15.27
N GLY A 32 0.79 5.18 16.07
CA GLY A 32 0.51 5.58 17.45
C GLY A 32 -0.04 4.41 18.27
N SER A 33 -1.21 4.59 18.89
CA SER A 33 -1.92 3.55 19.64
C SER A 33 -2.78 2.61 18.77
N LYS A 34 -2.93 2.92 17.47
CA LYS A 34 -3.76 2.14 16.55
C LYS A 34 -2.95 1.00 15.94
N ARG A 35 -3.59 -0.15 15.76
CA ARG A 35 -3.00 -1.33 15.12
C ARG A 35 -3.95 -1.90 14.08
N LEU A 36 -3.49 -1.97 12.84
CA LEU A 36 -4.28 -2.47 11.72
C LEU A 36 -4.10 -3.98 11.52
N THR A 37 -5.08 -4.58 10.86
CA THR A 37 -5.01 -5.96 10.38
C THR A 37 -4.41 -5.98 8.98
N PHE A 38 -3.66 -7.05 8.68
CA PHE A 38 -3.29 -7.32 7.29
C PHE A 38 -4.57 -7.43 6.45
N PRO A 39 -4.65 -6.88 5.23
CA PRO A 39 -3.54 -6.39 4.38
C PRO A 39 -3.11 -4.93 4.59
N PHE A 40 -3.74 -4.18 5.50
CA PHE A 40 -3.47 -2.76 5.73
C PHE A 40 -2.24 -2.54 6.62
N GLY A 41 -1.46 -1.50 6.33
CA GLY A 41 -0.38 -1.04 7.20
C GLY A 41 0.42 0.12 6.62
N PHE A 42 1.57 0.42 7.22
CA PHE A 42 2.27 1.71 7.09
C PHE A 42 3.68 1.62 6.47
N SER A 43 4.03 0.44 5.94
CA SER A 43 5.34 0.19 5.34
C SER A 43 5.20 -0.51 3.99
N SER A 44 6.28 -0.50 3.21
CA SER A 44 6.32 -1.16 1.89
C SER A 44 6.11 -2.67 1.92
N GLY A 45 6.14 -3.32 3.09
CA GLY A 45 5.79 -4.73 3.25
C GLY A 45 4.29 -5.02 3.25
N CYS A 46 3.44 -4.00 3.24
CA CYS A 46 1.98 -4.13 3.30
C CYS A 46 1.37 -4.13 1.89
N SER A 47 0.39 -5.01 1.65
CA SER A 47 -0.31 -5.05 0.35
C SER A 47 -1.14 -3.80 0.10
N ILE A 48 -1.67 -3.19 1.17
CA ILE A 48 -2.35 -1.89 1.13
C ILE A 48 -1.59 -0.95 2.06
N HIS A 49 -0.80 -0.06 1.47
CA HIS A 49 0.03 0.90 2.20
C HIS A 49 -0.77 2.18 2.46
N LEU A 50 -0.84 2.56 3.73
CA LEU A 50 -1.41 3.79 4.25
C LEU A 50 -0.30 4.64 4.87
N ASN A 51 -0.55 5.93 5.05
CA ASN A 51 0.37 6.83 5.73
C ASN A 51 -0.07 7.03 7.20
N CYS A 52 0.91 7.07 8.08
CA CYS A 52 0.74 7.46 9.48
C CYS A 52 1.37 8.84 9.66
N THR A 53 0.58 9.81 10.07
CA THR A 53 1.07 11.15 10.36
C THR A 53 1.76 11.18 11.74
N PRO A 54 2.61 12.20 12.04
CA PRO A 54 3.28 12.31 13.34
C PRO A 54 2.32 12.38 14.53
N ASP A 55 1.11 12.90 14.34
CA ASP A 55 0.03 12.98 15.32
C ASP A 55 -0.79 11.67 15.44
N GLY A 56 -0.43 10.62 14.68
CA GLY A 56 -1.10 9.32 14.73
C GLY A 56 -2.43 9.25 13.96
N ALA A 57 -2.65 10.20 13.05
CA ALA A 57 -3.73 10.10 12.07
C ALA A 57 -3.34 9.11 10.96
N ILE A 58 -4.35 8.39 10.47
CA ILE A 58 -4.20 7.45 9.36
C ILE A 58 -4.76 8.14 8.13
N VAL A 59 -3.96 8.21 7.06
CA VAL A 59 -4.38 8.83 5.80
C VAL A 59 -4.06 7.89 4.65
N ILE A 60 -4.91 7.91 3.63
CA ILE A 60 -4.62 7.30 2.34
C ILE A 60 -4.44 8.43 1.33
N HIS A 61 -3.22 8.59 0.84
CA HIS A 61 -2.82 9.80 0.12
C HIS A 61 -3.16 11.05 0.94
N ASP A 62 -4.05 11.88 0.43
CA ASP A 62 -4.47 13.14 1.07
C ASP A 62 -5.79 13.01 1.84
N PHE A 63 -6.39 11.82 1.86
CA PHE A 63 -7.71 11.60 2.45
C PHE A 63 -7.62 10.96 3.83
N PRO A 64 -8.19 11.60 4.88
CA PRO A 64 -8.23 11.03 6.21
C PRO A 64 -9.02 9.73 6.24
N VAL A 65 -8.45 8.68 6.84
CA VAL A 65 -9.16 7.42 7.09
C VAL A 65 -9.98 7.55 8.36
N GLN A 66 -11.28 7.30 8.26
CA GLN A 66 -12.21 7.30 9.38
C GLN A 66 -12.22 5.94 10.09
N THR A 67 -12.39 4.87 9.30
CA THR A 67 -12.56 3.50 9.81
C THR A 67 -11.81 2.51 8.91
N VAL A 68 -11.27 1.46 9.51
CA VAL A 68 -10.67 0.32 8.82
C VAL A 68 -11.35 -0.94 9.32
N THR A 69 -11.88 -1.74 8.41
CA THR A 69 -12.41 -3.09 8.69
C THR A 69 -11.42 -4.15 8.20
N SER A 70 -11.80 -5.43 8.26
CA SER A 70 -11.00 -6.52 7.72
C SER A 70 -10.77 -6.43 6.20
N ASP A 71 -11.65 -5.73 5.48
CA ASP A 71 -11.76 -5.77 4.02
C ASP A 71 -12.02 -4.41 3.37
N SER A 72 -12.31 -3.36 4.15
CA SER A 72 -12.65 -2.03 3.63
C SER A 72 -12.03 -0.91 4.47
N ILE A 73 -11.91 0.26 3.85
CA ILE A 73 -11.63 1.51 4.55
C ILE A 73 -12.73 2.50 4.23
N LEU A 74 -13.13 3.27 5.24
CA LEU A 74 -13.96 4.44 5.06
C LEU A 74 -13.06 5.67 5.17
N ILE A 75 -13.10 6.53 4.16
CA ILE A 75 -12.35 7.78 4.13
C ILE A 75 -13.29 8.97 4.29
N ASN A 76 -12.78 10.07 4.80
CA ASN A 76 -13.46 11.35 4.70
C ASN A 76 -13.05 12.02 3.40
N LEU A 77 -14.03 12.32 2.54
CA LEU A 77 -13.83 13.06 1.31
C LEU A 77 -14.47 14.45 1.47
N PRO A 78 -13.68 15.51 1.73
CA PRO A 78 -14.24 16.85 1.92
C PRO A 78 -15.01 17.32 0.68
N ALA A 79 -16.13 18.02 0.87
CA ALA A 79 -16.84 18.67 -0.22
C ALA A 79 -15.99 19.83 -0.75
N GLU A 80 -15.57 19.74 -2.01
CA GLU A 80 -14.70 20.73 -2.64
C GLU A 80 -15.07 20.86 -4.11
N CYS A 81 -15.41 22.08 -4.51
CA CYS A 81 -15.75 22.41 -5.88
C CYS A 81 -14.46 22.60 -6.69
N GLY A 82 -14.42 22.06 -7.91
CA GLY A 82 -13.23 22.14 -8.77
C GLY A 82 -12.11 21.16 -8.40
N ARG A 83 -12.34 20.21 -7.48
CA ARG A 83 -11.39 19.10 -7.26
C ARG A 83 -11.21 18.34 -8.56
N SER A 84 -9.97 18.22 -9.02
CA SER A 84 -9.65 17.42 -10.21
C SER A 84 -10.07 15.97 -10.02
N ILE A 85 -10.61 15.37 -11.07
CA ILE A 85 -10.92 13.93 -11.10
C ILE A 85 -9.64 13.11 -10.87
N ASP A 86 -8.48 13.63 -11.29
CA ASP A 86 -7.17 12.99 -11.10
C ASP A 86 -6.86 12.71 -9.62
N ALA A 87 -7.37 13.53 -8.69
CA ALA A 87 -7.19 13.31 -7.26
C ALA A 87 -7.74 11.95 -6.79
N PHE A 88 -8.75 11.42 -7.49
CA PHE A 88 -9.34 10.12 -7.17
C PHE A 88 -8.56 8.94 -7.74
N HIS A 89 -7.70 9.14 -8.75
CA HIS A 89 -6.93 8.05 -9.35
C HIS A 89 -6.02 7.37 -8.31
N HIS A 90 -5.56 8.11 -7.32
CA HIS A 90 -4.79 7.58 -6.20
C HIS A 90 -5.59 6.60 -5.32
N LEU A 91 -6.92 6.64 -5.35
CA LEU A 91 -7.76 5.67 -4.63
C LEU A 91 -7.91 4.34 -5.40
N PHE A 92 -7.42 4.25 -6.63
CA PHE A 92 -7.39 3.02 -7.43
C PHE A 92 -5.99 2.43 -7.37
N GLY A 93 -5.80 1.47 -6.47
CA GLY A 93 -4.56 0.76 -6.29
C GLY A 93 -4.57 -0.63 -6.94
N LYS A 94 -3.42 -1.29 -6.92
CA LYS A 94 -3.27 -2.67 -7.39
C LYS A 94 -4.16 -3.66 -6.60
N ASN A 95 -4.34 -3.42 -5.30
CA ASN A 95 -5.01 -4.35 -4.38
C ASN A 95 -6.30 -3.78 -3.76
N TYR A 96 -6.71 -2.58 -4.16
CA TYR A 96 -7.89 -1.91 -3.60
C TYR A 96 -8.47 -0.91 -4.60
N ALA A 97 -9.78 -0.68 -4.53
CA ALA A 97 -10.48 0.32 -5.33
C ALA A 97 -11.76 0.77 -4.60
N PRO A 98 -12.31 1.94 -4.92
CA PRO A 98 -13.63 2.36 -4.44
C PRO A 98 -14.72 1.37 -4.87
N THR A 99 -15.62 1.02 -3.95
CA THR A 99 -16.81 0.21 -4.23
C THR A 99 -17.94 1.06 -4.85
N SER A 100 -19.04 0.42 -5.27
CA SER A 100 -20.25 1.12 -5.69
C SER A 100 -20.97 1.86 -4.55
N HIS A 101 -20.59 1.62 -3.30
CA HIS A 101 -21.19 2.26 -2.11
C HIS A 101 -20.51 3.59 -1.75
N ASN A 102 -19.94 4.29 -2.73
CA ASN A 102 -19.32 5.60 -2.54
C ASN A 102 -20.22 6.71 -3.08
N GLY A 103 -20.27 7.83 -2.34
CA GLY A 103 -20.92 9.05 -2.78
C GLY A 103 -19.94 10.21 -2.74
N ILE A 104 -19.86 10.99 -3.81
CA ILE A 104 -19.11 12.25 -3.83
C ILE A 104 -20.11 13.37 -3.64
N LEU A 105 -19.96 14.10 -2.53
CA LEU A 105 -20.84 15.21 -2.20
C LEU A 105 -20.21 16.52 -2.66
N LEU A 106 -20.89 17.21 -3.59
CA LEU A 106 -20.55 18.56 -4.03
C LEU A 106 -21.49 19.54 -3.33
N GLN A 107 -20.94 20.57 -2.69
CA GLN A 107 -21.72 21.59 -1.98
C GLN A 107 -21.15 22.98 -2.24
N ASN A 108 -22.04 23.97 -2.37
CA ASN A 108 -21.69 25.38 -2.57
C ASN A 108 -20.81 25.65 -3.80
N CYS A 109 -21.01 24.88 -4.87
CA CYS A 109 -20.28 25.07 -6.13
C CYS A 109 -20.94 26.16 -6.97
N SER A 110 -20.24 27.26 -7.19
CA SER A 110 -20.73 28.39 -7.99
C SER A 110 -20.13 28.46 -9.40
N THR A 111 -19.06 27.70 -9.65
CA THR A 111 -18.39 27.60 -10.95
C THR A 111 -18.71 26.25 -11.59
N PRO A 112 -18.98 26.20 -12.91
CA PRO A 112 -19.11 24.93 -13.62
C PRO A 112 -17.81 24.13 -13.52
N ILE A 113 -17.96 22.80 -13.50
CA ILE A 113 -16.89 21.81 -13.37
C ILE A 113 -16.20 21.61 -14.72
#